data_AF-A0A7C4VY76-F1
#
_entry.id   AF-A0A7C4VY76-F1
#
_cell.length_a   1.000
_cell.length_b   1.000
_cell.length_c   1.000
_cell.angle_alpha   90.00
_cell.angle_beta   90.00
_cell.angle_gamma   90.00
#
_symmetry.space_group_name_H-M   'P 1'
#
loop_
_entity.id
_entity.type
_entity.pdbx_description
1 polymer ?
#
loop_
_entity_poly.entity_id
_entity_poly.type
_entity_poly.pdbx_seq_one_letter_code
_entity_poly.pdbx_strand_id
1 'polypeptide(L)'
;MSQPAYHIRAIRKLLTAAFETDEGLRQFCTDFPELRPVTERFSSGMGKDQMIQRLIEYCESKVLTMRLLELVEEDNPAAYAKFETEIFGKTPAKPSLPSVNPNVVGDENEFLQKLITEKTRYLQTLQLQAAKFGISVPVHIAIEIEDLEKEIANLKQQLAEKR
;
A
#
# COMPACT_ATOMS: atom_id res chain seq x y z
N MET A 1 -0.04 5.24 22.96
CA MET A 1 -0.56 4.48 21.80
C MET A 1 -0.17 5.25 20.56
N SER A 2 0.86 4.80 19.85
CA SER A 2 1.36 5.50 18.65
C SER A 2 0.46 5.16 17.48
N GLN A 3 -0.40 6.09 17.06
CA GLN A 3 -1.17 5.94 15.84
C GLN A 3 -0.19 5.86 14.65
N PRO A 4 -0.36 4.93 13.71
CA PRO A 4 0.36 4.98 12.45
C PRO A 4 0.08 6.34 11.81
N ALA A 5 1.14 7.12 11.54
CA ALA A 5 1.03 8.44 10.97
C ALA A 5 0.64 8.33 9.49
N TYR A 6 -0.63 8.03 9.22
CA TYR A 6 -1.14 8.02 7.86
C TYR A 6 -1.09 9.44 7.29
N HIS A 7 -0.63 9.56 6.05
CA HIS A 7 -0.70 10.84 5.37
C HIS A 7 -2.16 11.11 4.94
N ILE A 8 -2.89 11.86 5.77
CA ILE A 8 -4.27 12.28 5.52
C ILE A 8 -4.47 12.90 4.13
N ARG A 9 -3.46 13.63 3.64
CA ARG A 9 -3.46 14.20 2.28
C ARG A 9 -3.50 13.12 1.19
N ALA A 10 -2.79 12.01 1.38
CA ALA A 10 -2.74 10.90 0.44
C ALA A 10 -4.05 10.10 0.48
N ILE A 11 -4.62 9.87 1.67
CA ILE A 11 -5.95 9.24 1.81
C ILE A 11 -7.01 10.08 1.11
N ARG A 12 -6.97 11.41 1.28
CA ARG A 12 -7.90 12.31 0.57
C ARG A 12 -7.77 12.17 -0.95
N LYS A 13 -6.54 12.19 -1.48
CA LYS A 13 -6.30 12.01 -2.91
C LYS A 13 -6.75 10.65 -3.42
N LEU A 14 -6.49 9.58 -2.65
CA LEU A 14 -6.96 8.23 -2.95
C LEU A 14 -8.47 8.23 -3.12
N LEU A 15 -9.22 8.73 -2.12
CA LEU A 15 -10.68 8.76 -2.16
C LEU A 15 -11.19 9.64 -3.30
N THR A 16 -10.54 10.78 -3.55
CA THR A 16 -10.91 11.66 -4.68
C THR A 16 -10.69 10.99 -6.03
N ALA A 17 -9.65 10.15 -6.16
CA ALA A 17 -9.31 9.44 -7.39
C ALA A 17 -10.07 8.11 -7.56
N ALA A 18 -10.41 7.44 -6.46
CA ALA A 18 -11.22 6.22 -6.46
C ALA A 18 -12.69 6.53 -6.75
N PHE A 19 -13.21 7.65 -6.24
CA PHE A 19 -14.59 8.09 -6.43
C PHE A 19 -14.63 9.34 -7.32
N GLU A 20 -14.96 9.17 -8.59
CA GLU A 20 -15.13 10.28 -9.53
C GLU A 20 -16.31 11.19 -9.13
N THR A 21 -17.44 10.60 -8.72
CA THR A 21 -18.67 11.30 -8.35
C THR A 21 -18.94 11.27 -6.84
N ASP A 22 -19.70 12.26 -6.34
CA ASP A 22 -20.15 12.28 -4.95
C ASP A 22 -21.19 11.18 -4.67
N GLU A 23 -22.01 10.80 -5.66
CA GLU A 23 -22.92 9.65 -5.58
C GLU A 23 -22.16 8.34 -5.34
N GLY A 24 -21.03 8.10 -6.04
CA GLY A 24 -20.21 6.92 -5.83
C GLY A 24 -19.68 6.82 -4.41
N LEU A 25 -19.24 7.95 -3.83
CA LEU A 25 -18.79 8.01 -2.45
C LEU A 25 -19.92 7.76 -1.45
N ARG A 26 -21.12 8.31 -1.69
CA ARG A 26 -22.31 8.07 -0.86
C ARG A 26 -22.73 6.60 -0.90
N GLN A 27 -22.72 6.01 -2.09
CA GLN A 27 -23.06 4.61 -2.32
C GLN A 27 -22.09 3.71 -1.56
N PHE A 28 -20.77 3.92 -1.74
CA PHE A 28 -19.72 3.22 -1.00
C PHE A 28 -19.93 3.29 0.52
N CYS A 29 -20.15 4.49 1.07
CA CYS A 29 -20.39 4.64 2.51
C CYS A 29 -21.70 3.99 2.98
N THR A 30 -22.65 3.72 2.08
CA THR A 30 -23.92 3.05 2.38
C THR A 30 -23.81 1.53 2.31
N ASP A 31 -23.03 1.02 1.35
CA ASP A 31 -22.73 -0.40 1.18
C ASP A 31 -22.00 -0.96 2.40
N PHE A 32 -21.10 -0.18 2.99
CA PHE A 32 -20.35 -0.59 4.18
C PHE A 32 -21.04 -0.15 5.49
N PRO A 33 -21.55 -1.09 6.32
CA PRO A 33 -22.29 -0.75 7.54
C PRO A 33 -21.46 0.04 8.56
N GLU A 34 -20.13 -0.10 8.54
CA GLU A 34 -19.18 0.62 9.39
C GLU A 34 -19.13 2.12 9.07
N LEU A 35 -19.39 2.48 7.81
CA LEU A 35 -19.34 3.84 7.29
C LEU A 35 -20.72 4.51 7.24
N ARG A 36 -21.82 3.76 7.34
CA ARG A 36 -23.19 4.32 7.37
C ARG A 36 -23.40 5.49 8.35
N PRO A 37 -22.85 5.47 9.58
CA PRO A 37 -23.03 6.61 10.50
C PRO A 37 -22.43 7.92 9.98
N VAL A 38 -21.52 7.85 9.00
CA VAL A 38 -20.96 9.04 8.35
C VAL A 38 -21.87 9.59 7.25
N THR A 39 -22.68 8.75 6.61
CA THR A 39 -23.62 9.19 5.56
C THR A 39 -24.77 9.99 6.14
N GLU A 40 -25.17 9.70 7.38
CA GLU A 40 -26.12 10.53 8.15
C GLU A 40 -25.60 11.97 8.34
N ARG A 41 -24.28 12.16 8.29
CA ARG A 41 -23.63 13.48 8.38
C ARG A 41 -23.47 14.17 7.03
N PHE A 42 -23.79 13.50 5.92
CA PHE A 42 -23.69 14.08 4.57
C PHE A 42 -24.93 14.91 4.25
N SER A 43 -24.83 16.23 4.39
CA SER A 43 -25.89 17.16 4.02
C SER A 43 -26.10 17.24 2.50
N SER A 44 -27.31 17.60 2.06
CA SER A 44 -27.75 17.62 0.64
C SER A 44 -27.15 18.73 -0.25
N GLY A 45 -26.14 19.44 0.23
CA GLY A 45 -25.36 20.41 -0.56
C GLY A 45 -23.85 20.31 -0.33
N MET A 46 -23.40 19.21 0.29
CA MET A 46 -22.00 18.99 0.61
C MET A 46 -21.25 18.54 -0.65
N GLY A 47 -20.16 19.24 -1.00
CA GLY A 47 -19.31 18.84 -2.12
C GLY A 47 -18.47 17.61 -1.79
N LYS A 48 -17.99 16.89 -2.81
CA LYS A 48 -17.19 15.67 -2.67
C LYS A 48 -16.02 15.81 -1.68
N ASP A 49 -15.21 16.86 -1.82
CA ASP A 49 -14.08 17.12 -0.91
C ASP A 49 -14.50 17.25 0.56
N GLN A 50 -15.67 17.84 0.82
CA GLN A 50 -16.18 17.97 2.19
C GLN A 50 -16.65 16.62 2.74
N MET A 51 -17.30 15.79 1.92
CA MET A 51 -17.69 14.42 2.30
C MET A 51 -16.47 13.56 2.60
N ILE A 52 -15.45 13.62 1.74
CA ILE A 52 -14.19 12.91 1.94
C ILE A 52 -13.53 13.36 3.24
N GLN A 53 -13.49 14.67 3.51
CA GLN A 53 -12.92 15.18 4.75
C GLN A 53 -13.67 14.64 5.98
N ARG A 54 -15.01 14.62 5.95
CA ARG A 54 -15.83 14.08 7.05
C ARG A 54 -15.66 12.58 7.22
N LEU A 55 -15.51 11.85 6.12
CA LEU A 55 -15.21 10.43 6.12
C LEU A 55 -13.88 10.16 6.81
N ILE A 56 -12.84 10.89 6.44
CA ILE A 56 -11.52 10.74 7.06
C ILE A 56 -11.58 11.09 8.55
N GLU A 57 -12.20 12.21 8.93
CA GLU A 57 -12.34 12.60 10.35
C GLU A 57 -13.09 11.53 11.17
N TYR A 58 -14.14 10.94 10.60
CA TYR A 58 -14.87 9.85 11.24
C TYR A 58 -14.00 8.60 11.40
N CYS A 59 -13.27 8.24 10.35
CA CYS A 59 -12.36 7.09 10.38
C CYS A 59 -11.20 7.29 11.35
N GLU A 60 -10.63 8.49 11.45
CA GLU A 60 -9.63 8.83 12.47
C GLU A 60 -10.20 8.72 13.88
N SER A 61 -11.40 9.26 14.11
CA SER A 61 -12.05 9.22 15.43
C SER A 61 -12.43 7.80 15.87
N LYS A 62 -12.71 6.90 14.92
CA LYS A 62 -13.15 5.53 15.20
C LYS A 62 -12.06 4.47 14.98
N VAL A 63 -10.85 4.89 14.62
CA VAL A 63 -9.74 3.99 14.24
C VAL A 63 -10.13 3.05 13.08
N LEU A 64 -11.03 3.51 12.20
CA LEU A 64 -11.48 2.80 11.00
C LEU A 64 -10.62 3.12 9.79
N THR A 65 -9.54 3.90 9.92
CA THR A 65 -8.66 4.26 8.80
C THR A 65 -8.09 3.03 8.11
N MET A 66 -7.68 2.01 8.87
CA MET A 66 -7.19 0.75 8.30
C MET A 66 -8.31 0.04 7.53
N ARG A 67 -9.50 -0.03 8.12
CA ARG A 67 -10.65 -0.68 7.49
C ARG A 67 -11.08 0.04 6.21
N LEU A 68 -11.10 1.37 6.22
CA LEU A 68 -11.38 2.19 5.04
C LEU A 68 -10.42 1.87 3.90
N LEU A 69 -9.12 1.71 4.20
CA LEU A 69 -8.11 1.38 3.21
C LEU A 69 -8.34 -0.01 2.60
N GLU A 70 -8.63 -1.01 3.42
CA GLU A 70 -8.99 -2.36 2.94
C GLU A 70 -10.21 -2.33 2.02
N LEU A 71 -11.24 -1.58 2.39
CA LEU A 71 -12.47 -1.48 1.59
C LEU A 71 -12.22 -0.78 0.25
N VAL A 72 -11.36 0.24 0.24
CA VAL A 72 -10.97 0.92 -1.01
C VAL A 72 -10.07 0.05 -1.87
N GLU A 73 -9.23 -0.80 -1.27
CA GLU A 73 -8.44 -1.80 -1.98
C GLU A 73 -9.33 -2.85 -2.65
N GLU A 74 -10.39 -3.30 -1.98
CA GLU A 74 -11.35 -4.28 -2.50
C GLU A 74 -12.17 -3.70 -3.67
N ASP A 75 -12.62 -2.45 -3.54
CA ASP A 75 -13.44 -1.77 -4.56
C ASP A 75 -12.59 -1.27 -5.74
N ASN A 76 -11.41 -0.71 -5.46
CA ASN A 76 -10.53 -0.13 -6.47
C ASN A 76 -9.04 -0.36 -6.18
N PRO A 77 -8.54 -1.58 -6.43
CA PRO A 77 -7.15 -1.93 -6.15
C PRO A 77 -6.16 -1.11 -7.00
N ALA A 78 -6.57 -0.68 -8.21
CA ALA A 78 -5.73 0.11 -9.10
C ALA A 78 -5.48 1.54 -8.59
N ALA A 79 -6.49 2.17 -8.00
CA ALA A 79 -6.34 3.45 -7.32
C ALA A 79 -5.54 3.28 -6.03
N TYR A 80 -5.85 2.25 -5.24
CA TYR A 80 -5.12 1.94 -4.00
C TYR A 80 -3.61 1.80 -4.23
N ALA A 81 -3.20 0.96 -5.18
CA ALA A 81 -1.79 0.74 -5.51
C ALA A 81 -1.04 2.03 -5.91
N LYS A 82 -1.72 3.01 -6.53
CA LYS A 82 -1.10 4.29 -6.90
C LYS A 82 -0.80 5.18 -5.69
N PHE A 83 -1.66 5.15 -4.67
CA PHE A 83 -1.56 6.04 -3.51
C PHE A 83 -1.01 5.37 -2.27
N GLU A 84 -0.93 4.04 -2.22
CA GLU A 84 -0.35 3.25 -1.13
C GLU A 84 0.99 3.85 -0.66
N THR A 85 1.91 4.07 -1.59
CA THR A 85 3.24 4.63 -1.30
C THR A 85 3.17 6.03 -0.66
N GLU A 86 2.17 6.83 -1.02
CA GLU A 86 1.96 8.19 -0.48
C GLU A 86 1.23 8.15 0.87
N ILE A 87 0.33 7.17 1.10
CA ILE A 87 -0.44 6.95 2.33
C ILE A 87 0.47 6.48 3.46
N PHE A 88 1.34 5.51 3.18
CA PHE A 88 2.24 4.90 4.15
C PHE A 88 3.58 5.65 4.30
N GLY A 89 3.81 6.69 3.50
CA GLY A 89 5.01 7.51 3.59
C GLY A 89 6.24 6.75 3.10
N LYS A 90 6.39 6.69 1.77
CA LYS A 90 7.54 6.12 1.07
C LYS A 90 7.78 4.65 1.41
N THR A 91 6.91 3.78 0.90
CA THR A 91 7.35 2.44 0.53
C THR A 91 8.38 2.60 -0.60
N PRO A 92 9.59 2.01 -0.53
CA PRO A 92 10.42 1.92 -1.71
C PRO A 92 9.57 1.22 -2.77
N ALA A 93 9.52 1.76 -3.97
CA ALA A 93 8.95 1.02 -5.09
C ALA A 93 9.53 -0.40 -5.05
N LYS A 94 8.68 -1.42 -5.20
CA LYS A 94 9.09 -2.77 -5.58
C LYS A 94 10.33 -2.65 -6.46
N PRO A 95 11.45 -3.36 -6.19
CA PRO A 95 12.63 -3.33 -7.05
C PRO A 95 12.22 -3.90 -8.40
N SER A 96 11.62 -3.02 -9.19
CA SER A 96 11.31 -3.16 -10.59
C SER A 96 12.67 -3.06 -11.21
N LEU A 97 13.17 -4.21 -11.67
CA LEU A 97 14.45 -4.46 -12.31
C LEU A 97 15.38 -3.25 -12.34
N PRO A 98 16.61 -3.32 -11.77
CA PRO A 98 17.60 -2.31 -12.09
C PRO A 98 17.59 -2.17 -13.61
N SER A 99 17.37 -0.95 -14.12
CA SER A 99 17.56 -0.63 -15.53
C SER A 99 19.04 -0.84 -15.81
N VAL A 100 19.43 -2.10 -15.94
CA VAL A 100 20.75 -2.54 -16.31
C VAL A 100 20.82 -2.23 -17.78
N ASN A 101 21.64 -1.23 -18.09
CA ASN A 101 22.12 -1.04 -19.45
C ASN A 101 22.59 -2.40 -19.98
N PRO A 102 22.00 -2.94 -21.05
CA PRO A 102 22.33 -4.27 -21.59
C PRO A 102 23.76 -4.37 -22.15
N ASN A 103 24.61 -3.34 -21.96
CA ASN A 103 26.00 -3.31 -22.37
C ASN A 103 27.00 -3.67 -21.25
N VAL A 104 26.56 -4.08 -20.06
CA VAL A 104 27.48 -4.65 -19.06
C VAL A 104 27.71 -6.12 -19.39
N VAL A 105 28.76 -6.38 -20.17
CA VAL A 105 29.38 -7.69 -20.30
C VAL A 105 29.97 -8.05 -18.94
N GLY A 106 29.15 -8.63 -18.06
CA GLY A 106 29.53 -9.03 -16.72
C GLY A 106 28.75 -10.28 -16.35
N ASP A 107 29.46 -11.30 -15.87
CA ASP A 107 28.99 -12.60 -15.40
C ASP A 107 27.50 -12.62 -15.00
N GLU A 108 26.70 -13.52 -15.58
CA GLU A 108 25.32 -13.79 -15.13
C GLU A 108 25.25 -13.97 -13.61
N ASN A 109 26.29 -14.56 -13.01
CA ASN A 109 26.45 -14.68 -11.56
C ASN A 109 26.55 -13.32 -10.84
N GLU A 110 27.27 -12.35 -11.39
CA GLU A 110 27.35 -11.00 -10.83
C GLU A 110 26.01 -10.26 -10.93
N PHE A 111 25.28 -10.46 -12.04
CA PHE A 111 23.91 -9.94 -12.19
C PHE A 111 22.97 -10.53 -11.15
N LEU A 112 22.97 -11.86 -10.98
CA LEU A 112 22.16 -12.55 -9.96
C LEU A 112 22.53 -12.07 -8.54
N GLN A 113 23.81 -11.87 -8.23
CA GLN A 113 24.26 -11.31 -6.94
C GLN A 113 23.74 -9.88 -6.70
N LYS A 114 23.81 -9.01 -7.71
CA LYS A 114 23.26 -7.65 -7.61
C LYS A 114 21.75 -7.69 -7.36
N LEU A 115 21.03 -8.55 -8.08
CA LEU A 115 19.58 -8.70 -7.92
C LEU A 115 19.22 -9.22 -6.52
N ILE A 116 19.93 -10.24 -6.01
CA ILE A 116 19.75 -10.75 -4.64
C ILE A 116 20.01 -9.64 -3.62
N THR A 117 21.07 -8.85 -3.80
CA THR A 117 21.44 -7.77 -2.88
C THR A 117 20.35 -6.70 -2.82
N GLU A 118 19.83 -6.30 -3.97
CA GLU A 118 18.78 -5.28 -4.07
C GLU A 118 17.47 -5.76 -3.44
N LYS A 119 17.04 -6.98 -3.76
CA LYS A 119 15.84 -7.60 -3.17
C LYS A 119 15.98 -7.81 -1.67
N THR A 120 17.16 -8.19 -1.19
CA THR A 120 17.43 -8.33 0.26
C THR A 120 17.30 -6.99 0.99
N ARG A 121 17.79 -5.89 0.41
CA ARG A 121 17.62 -4.55 0.99
C ARG A 121 16.15 -4.14 1.05
N TYR A 122 15.37 -4.49 0.02
CA TYR A 122 13.94 -4.23 0.00
C TYR A 122 13.20 -5.05 1.06
N LEU A 123 13.48 -6.35 1.16
CA LEU A 123 12.97 -7.24 2.20
C LEU A 123 13.25 -6.68 3.61
N GLN A 124 14.47 -6.22 3.87
CA GLN A 124 14.82 -5.60 5.15
C GLN A 124 13.97 -4.37 5.47
N THR A 125 13.64 -3.57 4.46
CA THR A 125 12.77 -2.40 4.65
C THR A 125 11.35 -2.80 5.01
N LEU A 126 10.79 -3.79 4.31
CA LEU A 126 9.46 -4.33 4.61
C LEU A 126 9.41 -5.01 5.98
N GLN A 127 10.44 -5.75 6.38
CA GLN A 127 10.54 -6.33 7.72
C GLN A 127 10.61 -5.25 8.82
N LEU A 128 11.32 -4.14 8.59
CA LEU A 128 11.30 -2.99 9.50
C LEU A 128 9.92 -2.33 9.58
N GLN A 129 9.19 -2.25 8.46
CA GLN A 129 7.82 -1.76 8.45
C GLN A 129 6.91 -2.71 9.24
N ALA A 130 6.96 -4.02 8.98
CA ALA A 130 6.25 -5.04 9.74
C ALA A 130 6.52 -4.93 11.25
N ALA A 131 7.78 -4.73 11.65
CA ALA A 131 8.15 -4.51 13.04
C ALA A 131 7.52 -3.25 13.67
N LYS A 132 7.30 -2.18 12.88
CA LYS A 132 6.56 -0.98 13.34
C LYS A 132 5.07 -1.25 13.57
N PHE A 133 4.47 -2.15 12.80
CA PHE A 133 3.06 -2.56 12.97
C PHE A 133 2.85 -3.49 14.18
N GLY A 134 3.92 -4.11 14.69
CA GLY A 134 3.87 -4.95 15.87
C GLY A 134 3.05 -6.22 15.62
N ILE A 135 1.92 -6.36 16.32
CA ILE A 135 1.10 -7.60 16.31
C ILE A 135 0.20 -7.68 15.06
N SER A 136 -0.16 -6.54 14.46
CA SER A 136 -1.11 -6.48 13.34
C SER A 136 -0.43 -5.96 12.08
N VAL A 137 0.42 -6.80 11.49
CA VAL A 137 1.05 -6.51 10.20
C VAL A 137 -0.01 -6.59 9.09
N PRO A 138 -0.16 -5.57 8.24
CA PRO A 138 -1.07 -5.63 7.09
C PRO A 138 -0.77 -6.82 6.19
N VAL A 139 -1.82 -7.46 5.67
CA VAL A 139 -1.73 -8.69 4.87
C VAL A 139 -0.86 -8.49 3.63
N HIS A 140 -0.94 -7.35 2.95
CA HIS A 140 -0.11 -7.06 1.78
C HIS A 140 1.39 -7.07 2.10
N ILE A 141 1.81 -6.54 3.26
CA ILE A 141 3.23 -6.57 3.70
C ILE A 141 3.66 -7.99 4.00
N ALA A 142 2.81 -8.77 4.67
CA ALA A 142 3.11 -10.17 4.99
C ALA A 142 3.27 -11.01 3.71
N ILE A 143 2.38 -10.84 2.73
CA ILE A 143 2.46 -11.50 1.42
C ILE A 143 3.72 -11.07 0.68
N GLU A 144 4.03 -9.77 0.65
CA GLU A 144 5.17 -9.25 -0.10
C GLU A 144 6.52 -9.67 0.51
N ILE A 145 6.60 -9.78 1.84
CA ILE A 145 7.74 -10.39 2.55
C ILE A 145 7.89 -11.85 2.10
N GLU A 146 6.83 -12.65 2.16
CA GLU A 146 6.87 -14.08 1.82
C GLU A 146 7.29 -14.30 0.36
N ASP A 147 6.74 -13.51 -0.57
CA ASP A 147 7.07 -13.58 -1.98
C ASP A 147 8.54 -13.20 -2.24
N LEU A 148 9.04 -12.12 -1.62
CA LEU A 148 10.44 -11.71 -1.75
C LEU A 148 11.39 -12.75 -1.16
N GLU A 149 11.04 -13.38 -0.04
CA GLU A 149 11.83 -14.44 0.56
C GLU A 149 11.95 -15.65 -0.38
N LYS A 150 10.84 -16.07 -1.00
CA LYS A 150 10.83 -17.14 -2.02
C LYS A 150 11.66 -16.77 -3.24
N GLU A 151 11.53 -15.54 -3.73
CA GLU A 151 12.25 -15.10 -4.93
C GLU A 151 13.76 -14.98 -4.69
N ILE A 152 14.17 -14.44 -3.54
CA ILE A 152 15.58 -14.40 -3.12
C ILE A 152 16.14 -15.82 -2.97
N ALA A 153 15.38 -16.74 -2.38
CA ALA A 153 15.79 -18.13 -2.24
C ALA A 153 16.00 -18.80 -3.60
N ASN A 154 15.08 -18.58 -4.55
CA ASN A 154 15.18 -19.11 -5.90
C ASN A 154 16.43 -18.55 -6.63
N LEU A 155 16.66 -17.24 -6.58
CA LEU A 155 17.84 -16.62 -7.19
C LEU A 155 19.15 -17.13 -6.57
N LYS A 156 19.18 -17.33 -5.24
CA LYS A 156 20.33 -17.94 -4.54
C LYS A 156 20.58 -19.37 -4.98
N GLN A 157 19.52 -20.15 -5.21
CA GLN A 157 19.62 -21.52 -5.72
C GLN A 157 20.19 -21.52 -7.15
N GLN A 158 19.68 -20.66 -8.04
CA GLN A 158 20.21 -20.53 -9.40
C GLN A 158 21.71 -20.19 -9.42
N LEU A 159 22.17 -19.35 -8.48
CA LEU A 159 23.58 -19.03 -8.33
C LEU A 159 24.42 -20.22 -7.82
N ALA A 160 23.85 -21.04 -6.94
CA ALA A 160 24.52 -22.23 -6.41
C ALA A 160 24.64 -23.35 -7.46
N GLU A 161 23.65 -23.52 -8.34
CA GLU A 161 23.66 -24.52 -9.42
C GLU A 161 24.64 -24.16 -10.55
N LYS A 162 25.02 -22.88 -10.67
CA LYS A 162 25.98 -22.39 -11.67
C LYS A 162 27.43 -22.30 -11.16
N ARG A 163 27.68 -22.66 -9.90
CA ARG A 163 29.01 -22.70 -9.26
C ARG A 163 29.64 -24.09 -9.34
#